data_AF-A0AA85EL11-F1
#
_entry.id   AF-A0AA85EL11-F1
#
_cell.length_a   1.000
_cell.length_b   1.000
_cell.length_c   1.000
_cell.angle_alpha   90.00
_cell.angle_beta   90.00
_cell.angle_gamma   90.00
#
_symmetry.space_group_name_H-M   'P 1'
#
loop_
_entity.id
_entity.type
_entity.pdbx_description
1 polymer ?
#
loop_
_entity_poly.entity_id
_entity_poly.type
_entity_poly.pdbx_seq_one_letter_code
_entity_poly.pdbx_strand_id
1 'polypeptide(L)'
;MVLISRNGMIGDIVLSQKSNLPTINGHVSHDLDTRTLFGPEKMNTCLVTRQITKTLDTSKTILVSTDFKEDICFSDTQLICDVLKNIRSK
;
A
#
# COMPACT_ATOMS: atom_id res chain seq x y z
N MET A 1 6.70 -5.76 5.59
CA MET A 1 7.17 -5.09 4.36
C MET A 1 6.72 -5.93 3.18
N VAL A 2 6.25 -5.30 2.11
CA VAL A 2 5.86 -5.93 0.85
C VAL A 2 6.81 -5.40 -0.22
N LEU A 3 7.47 -6.30 -0.96
CA LEU A 3 8.32 -5.96 -2.08
C LEU A 3 7.67 -6.48 -3.36
N ILE A 4 7.33 -5.56 -4.27
CA ILE A 4 6.77 -5.88 -5.58
C ILE A 4 7.81 -5.38 -6.58
N SER A 5 8.55 -6.30 -7.20
CA SER A 5 9.71 -5.95 -8.01
C SER A 5 9.60 -6.54 -9.40
N ARG A 6 9.85 -5.72 -10.42
CA ARG A 6 10.14 -6.17 -11.77
C ARG A 6 11.66 -6.31 -11.92
N ASN A 7 12.13 -7.50 -12.31
CA ASN A 7 13.55 -7.80 -12.53
C ASN A 7 14.49 -7.55 -11.34
N GLY A 8 14.00 -7.68 -10.11
CA GLY A 8 14.82 -7.54 -8.90
C GLY A 8 15.17 -6.08 -8.53
N MET A 9 14.60 -5.09 -9.23
CA MET A 9 14.78 -3.68 -8.89
C MET A 9 13.93 -3.29 -7.67
N ILE A 10 14.52 -2.50 -6.78
CA ILE A 10 13.82 -1.83 -5.68
C ILE A 10 13.48 -0.43 -6.19
N GLY A 11 12.18 -0.17 -6.34
CA GLY A 11 11.70 1.14 -6.77
C GLY A 11 11.27 2.03 -5.60
N ASP A 12 10.27 2.85 -5.87
CA ASP A 12 9.66 3.78 -4.93
C ASP A 12 9.24 3.03 -3.65
N ILE A 13 9.47 3.64 -2.49
CA ILE A 13 9.08 3.07 -1.19
C ILE A 13 7.97 3.93 -0.63
N VAL A 14 6.79 3.34 -0.47
CA VAL A 14 5.60 4.00 0.07
C VAL A 14 5.21 3.36 1.39
N LEU A 15 4.98 4.21 2.38
CA LEU A 15 4.49 3.84 3.69
C LEU A 15 2.98 4.03 3.74
N SER A 16 2.27 3.05 4.30
CA SER A 16 0.86 3.14 4.64
C SER A 16 0.64 2.77 6.10
N GLN A 17 -0.13 3.58 6.81
CA GLN A 17 -0.46 3.37 8.21
C GLN A 17 -1.90 3.82 8.48
N LYS A 18 -2.54 3.24 9.49
CA LYS A 18 -3.81 3.78 9.98
C LYS A 18 -3.56 5.16 10.58
N SER A 19 -4.33 6.14 10.12
CA SER A 19 -4.31 7.49 10.67
C SER A 19 -4.89 7.45 12.08
N ASN A 20 -4.17 8.04 13.03
CA ASN A 20 -4.65 8.24 14.39
C ASN A 20 -5.20 9.66 14.59
N LEU A 21 -5.53 10.37 13.50
CA LEU A 21 -6.09 11.70 13.61
C LEU A 21 -7.50 11.63 14.23
N PRO A 22 -7.75 12.38 15.32
CA PRO A 22 -9.09 12.48 15.88
C PRO A 22 -9.99 13.14 14.82
N THR A 23 -11.05 12.46 14.39
CA THR A 23 -12.05 13.16 13.58
C THR A 23 -12.83 14.13 14.46
N ILE A 24 -13.35 15.17 13.82
CA ILE A 24 -14.10 16.27 14.43
C ILE A 24 -15.34 15.76 15.21
N ASN A 25 -15.79 14.53 14.94
CA ASN A 25 -16.96 13.89 15.57
C ASN A 25 -16.61 12.81 16.61
N GLY A 26 -15.36 12.69 17.04
CA GLY A 26 -14.95 11.70 18.06
C GLY A 26 -14.96 10.24 17.59
N HIS A 27 -15.28 9.98 16.32
CA HIS A 27 -15.09 8.67 15.69
C HIS A 27 -13.63 8.54 15.23
N VAL A 28 -12.94 7.48 15.63
CA VAL A 28 -11.64 7.16 15.01
C VAL A 28 -11.92 6.75 13.57
N SER A 29 -11.59 7.59 12.57
CA SER A 29 -11.66 7.10 11.19
C SER A 29 -10.52 6.12 11.00
N HIS A 30 -10.83 4.96 10.42
CA HIS A 30 -9.79 4.05 9.94
C HIS A 30 -9.25 4.52 8.58
N ASP A 31 -9.09 5.85 8.40
CA ASP A 31 -8.46 6.34 7.19
C ASP A 31 -7.01 5.90 7.17
N LEU A 32 -6.62 5.30 6.05
CA LEU A 32 -5.23 4.96 5.79
C LEU A 32 -4.54 6.19 5.24
N ASP A 33 -3.51 6.61 5.94
CA ASP A 33 -2.54 7.57 5.45
C ASP A 33 -1.50 6.84 4.59
N THR A 34 -1.10 7.47 3.50
CA THR A 34 -0.08 6.95 2.58
C THR A 34 0.88 8.04 2.19
N ARG A 35 2.17 7.79 2.34
CA ARG A 35 3.23 8.75 1.98
C ARG A 35 4.39 8.04 1.30
N THR A 36 4.97 8.69 0.29
CA THR A 36 6.20 8.20 -0.35
C THR A 36 7.39 8.58 0.52
N LEU A 37 8.22 7.59 0.90
CA LEU A 37 9.45 7.79 1.68
C LEU A 37 10.70 7.86 0.78
N PHE A 38 10.68 7.15 -0.34
CA PHE A 38 11.77 7.12 -1.31
C PHE A 38 11.21 7.09 -2.73
N GLY A 39 11.82 7.84 -3.63
CA GLY A 39 11.33 8.04 -5.00
C GLY A 39 10.37 9.23 -5.12
N PRO A 40 9.99 9.59 -6.36
CA PRO A 40 9.01 10.65 -6.61
C PRO A 40 7.63 10.26 -6.08
N GLU A 41 6.90 11.24 -5.56
CA GLU A 41 5.52 11.02 -5.14
C GLU A 41 4.61 10.77 -6.35
N LYS A 42 4.02 9.57 -6.39
CA LYS A 42 3.10 9.15 -7.45
C LYS A 42 1.78 8.73 -6.82
N MET A 43 0.69 9.37 -7.24
CA MET A 43 -0.65 9.08 -6.74
C MET A 43 -1.01 7.60 -6.88
N ASN A 44 -0.71 7.00 -8.04
CA ASN A 44 -1.04 5.59 -8.32
C ASN A 44 -0.32 4.63 -7.35
N THR A 45 0.97 4.86 -7.07
CA THR A 45 1.72 4.04 -6.10
C THR A 45 1.16 4.17 -4.69
N CYS A 46 0.75 5.37 -4.28
CA CYS A 46 0.06 5.60 -3.00
C CYS A 46 -1.28 4.87 -2.94
N LEU A 47 -2.10 4.93 -3.99
CA LEU A 47 -3.40 4.26 -4.07
C LEU A 47 -3.26 2.73 -4.02
N VAL A 48 -2.31 2.16 -4.75
CA VAL A 48 -2.02 0.72 -4.71
C VAL A 48 -1.56 0.29 -3.32
N THR A 49 -0.66 1.05 -2.70
CA THR A 49 -0.21 0.81 -1.33
C THR A 49 -1.38 0.85 -0.34
N ARG A 50 -2.27 1.84 -0.49
CA ARG A 50 -3.49 1.95 0.32
C ARG A 50 -4.38 0.71 0.16
N GLN A 51 -4.60 0.27 -1.07
CA GLN A 51 -5.43 -0.90 -1.36
C GLN A 51 -4.83 -2.18 -0.80
N ILE A 52 -3.51 -2.37 -0.91
CA ILE A 52 -2.80 -3.51 -0.29
C ILE A 52 -3.01 -3.49 1.22
N THR A 53 -2.83 -2.34 1.89
CA THR A 53 -3.03 -2.25 3.35
C THR A 53 -4.47 -2.53 3.76
N LYS A 54 -5.46 -2.05 2.98
CA LYS A 54 -6.88 -2.40 3.22
C LYS A 54 -7.12 -3.90 3.09
N THR A 55 -6.64 -4.50 2.00
CA THR A 55 -6.76 -5.94 1.72
C THR A 55 -6.13 -6.78 2.83
N LEU A 56 -4.97 -6.35 3.33
CA LEU A 56 -4.27 -7.03 4.41
C LEU A 56 -4.92 -6.84 5.77
N ASP A 57 -5.96 -6.02 5.91
CA ASP A 57 -6.68 -5.67 7.15
C ASP A 57 -5.82 -5.82 8.41
N THR A 58 -4.85 -4.92 8.53
CA THR A 58 -3.85 -4.95 9.61
C THR A 58 -3.76 -3.60 10.30
N SER A 59 -3.47 -3.61 11.60
CA SER A 59 -3.12 -2.41 12.37
C SER A 59 -1.66 -2.00 12.22
N LYS A 60 -0.83 -2.84 11.58
CA LYS A 60 0.60 -2.57 11.41
C LYS A 60 0.83 -1.56 10.29
N THR A 61 1.88 -0.76 10.44
CA THR A 61 2.43 0.03 9.33
C THR A 61 2.95 -0.90 8.24
N ILE A 62 2.53 -0.66 7.01
CA ILE A 62 2.97 -1.39 5.82
C ILE A 62 3.92 -0.49 5.02
N LEU A 63 5.05 -1.08 4.63
CA LEU A 63 5.96 -0.51 3.64
C LEU A 63 5.82 -1.32 2.37
N VAL A 64 5.51 -0.67 1.26
CA VAL A 64 5.50 -1.25 -0.08
C VAL A 64 6.64 -0.65 -0.87
N SER A 65 7.53 -1.49 -1.39
CA SER A 65 8.51 -1.07 -2.39
C SER A 65 8.09 -1.57 -3.76
N THR A 66 8.11 -0.67 -4.75
CA THR A 66 7.74 -1.02 -6.12
C THR A 66 8.35 -0.13 -7.19
N ASP A 67 8.72 -0.73 -8.32
CA ASP A 67 9.36 -0.09 -9.47
C ASP A 67 8.44 0.07 -10.67
N PHE A 68 7.13 0.21 -10.44
CA PHE A 68 6.15 0.37 -11.50
C PHE A 68 6.51 1.54 -12.45
N LYS A 69 6.89 1.18 -13.69
CA LYS A 69 7.23 2.12 -14.77
C LYS A 69 6.02 2.59 -15.56
N GLU A 70 4.95 1.80 -15.56
CA GLU A 70 3.68 2.05 -16.23
C GLU A 70 2.59 2.28 -15.18
N ASP A 71 1.48 2.93 -15.59
CA ASP A 71 0.31 3.05 -14.74
C ASP A 71 -0.23 1.66 -14.40
N ILE A 72 -0.13 1.26 -13.14
CA ILE A 72 -0.67 -0.01 -12.64
C ILE A 72 -2.17 0.04 -12.80
N CYS A 73 -2.72 -0.89 -13.58
CA CYS A 73 -4.16 -0.94 -13.74
C CYS A 73 -4.82 -1.59 -12.52
N PHE A 74 -6.14 -1.40 -12.39
CA PHE A 74 -6.90 -1.93 -11.26
C PHE A 74 -6.81 -3.46 -11.17
N SER A 75 -6.80 -4.18 -12.30
CA SER A 75 -6.69 -5.64 -12.32
C SER A 75 -5.36 -6.15 -11.77
N ASP A 76 -4.24 -5.47 -12.06
CA ASP A 76 -2.93 -5.82 -11.49
C ASP A 76 -2.94 -5.66 -9.96
N THR A 77 -3.58 -4.58 -9.48
CA THR A 77 -3.71 -4.31 -8.05
C THR A 77 -4.54 -5.39 -7.35
N GLN A 78 -5.64 -5.84 -7.97
CA GLN A 78 -6.46 -6.94 -7.44
C GLN A 78 -5.68 -8.25 -7.39
N LEU A 79 -4.96 -8.59 -8.45
CA LEU A 79 -4.13 -9.79 -8.51
C LEU A 79 -3.08 -9.81 -7.38
N ILE A 80 -2.38 -8.68 -7.17
CA ILE A 80 -1.42 -8.53 -6.07
C ILE A 80 -2.12 -8.73 -4.71
N CYS A 81 -3.28 -8.11 -4.53
CA CYS A 81 -4.05 -8.23 -3.28
C CYS A 81 -4.46 -9.69 -2.98
N ASP A 82 -4.89 -10.44 -3.99
CA ASP A 82 -5.32 -11.83 -3.83
C ASP A 82 -4.14 -12.75 -3.48
N VAL A 83 -2.99 -12.54 -4.13
CA VAL A 83 -1.75 -13.26 -3.79
C VAL A 83 -1.36 -12.99 -2.33
N LEU A 84 -1.41 -11.73 -1.90
CA LEU A 84 -1.05 -11.36 -0.53
C LEU A 84 -2.02 -11.94 0.52
N LYS A 85 -3.32 -11.99 0.24
CA LYS A 85 -4.31 -12.65 1.10
C LYS A 85 -3.98 -14.14 1.28
N ASN A 86 -3.68 -14.84 0.20
CA ASN A 86 -3.36 -16.27 0.23
C ASN A 86 -2.10 -16.57 1.04
N ILE A 87 -1.12 -15.66 1.08
CA ILE A 87 0.07 -15.79 1.93
C ILE A 87 -0.30 -15.66 3.42
N ARG A 88 -1.19 -14.74 3.79
CA ARG A 88 -1.59 -14.52 5.19
C ARG A 88 -2.39 -15.69 5.78
N SER A 89 -3.13 -16.43 4.95
CA SER A 89 -4.01 -17.52 5.38
C SER A 89 -3.30 -18.86 5.60
N LYS A 90 -1.99 -18.94 5.37
CA LYS A 90 -1.16 -20.11 5.69
C LYS A 90 -0.30 -19.82 6.92
#